data_AF-A0AAW0IC79-F1
#
_entry.id   AF-A0AAW0IC79-F1
#
_cell.length_a   1.000
_cell.length_b   1.000
_cell.length_c   1.000
_cell.angle_alpha   90.00
_cell.angle_beta   90.00
_cell.angle_gamma   90.00
#
_symmetry.space_group_name_H-M   'P 1'
#
loop_
_entity.id
_entity.type
_entity.pdbx_description
1 polymer ?
#
loop_
_entity_poly.entity_id
_entity_poly.type
_entity_poly.pdbx_seq_one_letter_code
_entity_poly.pdbx_strand_id
1 'polypeptide(L)'
;MISYLESPLTTNKCNLQLQLAGTIPAKLLLQLTTAFREGGLCDRSGTLSYKDHVHKGNVPILALAGDRDLICPPEAVEATVKLIPEQLVTYKVFGEPEGPHYAHYDLVGGRLAVEQVYPCITQFLTQHDSA
;
A
#
# COMPACT_ATOMS: atom_id res chain seq x y z
N MET A 1 8.71 -8.16 -16.80
CA MET A 1 7.68 -7.91 -17.83
C MET A 1 6.58 -7.09 -17.17
N ILE A 2 6.48 -5.80 -17.48
CA ILE A 2 5.38 -4.95 -16.98
C ILE A 2 4.18 -5.24 -17.87
N SER A 3 3.10 -5.77 -17.30
CA SER A 3 1.85 -6.01 -18.02
C SER A 3 0.79 -5.03 -17.54
N TYR A 4 0.25 -4.23 -18.45
CA TYR A 4 -0.93 -3.40 -18.20
C TYR A 4 -2.17 -4.24 -18.49
N LEU A 5 -3.06 -4.37 -17.51
CA LEU A 5 -4.38 -4.97 -17.71
C LEU A 5 -5.41 -3.83 -17.75
N GLU A 6 -5.95 -3.54 -18.92
CA GLU A 6 -7.04 -2.59 -19.09
C GLU A 6 -8.39 -3.28 -18.79
N SER A 7 -9.18 -2.75 -17.86
CA SER A 7 -10.55 -3.21 -17.63
C SER A 7 -11.51 -2.53 -18.63
N PRO A 8 -12.37 -3.27 -19.36
CA PRO A 8 -13.18 -2.72 -20.45
C PRO A 8 -14.50 -2.05 -20.03
N LEU A 9 -14.64 -1.52 -18.81
CA LEU A 9 -15.87 -0.85 -18.37
C LEU A 9 -15.59 0.54 -17.79
N THR A 10 -16.32 1.51 -18.30
CA THR A 10 -16.12 2.97 -18.23
C THR A 10 -16.27 3.61 -16.84
N THR A 11 -15.47 4.66 -16.65
CA THR A 11 -15.44 5.70 -15.60
C THR A 11 -14.62 5.36 -14.35
N ASN A 12 -13.50 6.08 -14.19
CA ASN A 12 -12.36 5.89 -13.29
C ASN A 12 -11.34 4.83 -13.76
N LYS A 13 -10.40 5.27 -14.61
CA LYS A 13 -9.26 4.47 -15.05
C LYS A 13 -8.29 4.26 -13.88
N CYS A 14 -8.48 3.21 -13.10
CA CYS A 14 -7.43 2.68 -12.23
C CYS A 14 -6.50 1.80 -13.07
N ASN A 15 -5.26 2.25 -13.28
CA ASN A 15 -4.24 1.44 -13.97
C ASN A 15 -3.63 0.45 -12.97
N LEU A 16 -3.90 -0.84 -13.13
CA LEU A 16 -3.23 -1.87 -12.37
C LEU A 16 -1.82 -2.10 -12.93
N GLN A 17 -0.80 -1.60 -12.22
CA GLN A 17 0.59 -1.91 -12.52
C GLN A 17 1.04 -3.13 -11.71
N LEU A 18 1.12 -4.28 -12.35
CA LEU A 18 1.65 -5.52 -11.77
C LEU A 18 3.11 -5.68 -12.18
N GLN A 19 4.02 -5.50 -11.21
CA GLN A 19 5.42 -5.89 -11.37
C GLN A 19 5.65 -7.24 -10.69
N LEU A 20 5.90 -8.27 -11.50
CA LEU A 20 5.97 -9.66 -11.06
C LEU A 20 7.42 -10.13 -10.98
N ALA A 21 7.84 -10.63 -9.82
CA ALA A 21 9.11 -11.33 -9.60
C ALA A 21 8.91 -12.87 -9.54
N GLY A 22 7.98 -13.41 -10.34
CA GLY A 22 7.69 -14.85 -10.38
C GLY A 22 6.29 -15.21 -10.91
N THR A 23 5.91 -16.48 -10.79
CA THR A 23 4.57 -16.98 -11.13
C THR A 23 3.59 -16.63 -10.02
N ILE A 24 2.48 -15.95 -10.36
CA ILE A 24 1.39 -15.69 -9.43
C ILE A 24 0.21 -16.63 -9.72
N PRO A 25 -0.37 -17.28 -8.70
CA PRO A 25 -1.59 -18.07 -8.87
C PRO A 25 -2.74 -17.21 -9.41
N ALA A 26 -3.43 -17.67 -10.45
CA ALA A 26 -4.57 -16.95 -11.04
C ALA A 26 -5.65 -16.58 -10.01
N LYS A 27 -5.84 -17.40 -8.97
CA LYS A 27 -6.76 -17.13 -7.86
C LYS A 27 -6.39 -15.87 -7.07
N LEU A 28 -5.10 -15.58 -6.90
CA LEU A 28 -4.64 -14.37 -6.21
C LEU A 28 -4.91 -13.13 -7.07
N LEU A 29 -4.67 -13.22 -8.39
CA LEU A 29 -5.02 -12.15 -9.32
C LEU A 29 -6.53 -11.88 -9.31
N LEU A 30 -7.37 -12.92 -9.31
CA LEU A 30 -8.82 -12.78 -9.21
C LEU A 30 -9.24 -12.10 -7.91
N GLN A 31 -8.63 -12.45 -6.77
CA GLN A 31 -8.90 -11.77 -5.50
C GLN A 31 -8.47 -10.30 -5.56
N LEU A 32 -7.31 -9.99 -6.14
CA LEU A 32 -6.83 -8.61 -6.28
C LEU A 32 -7.79 -7.73 -7.08
N THR A 33 -8.56 -8.29 -8.02
CA THR A 33 -9.59 -7.52 -8.75
C THR A 33 -10.64 -6.88 -7.84
N THR A 34 -10.82 -7.40 -6.62
CA THR A 34 -11.77 -6.85 -5.65
C THR A 34 -11.32 -5.50 -5.10
N ALA A 35 -10.01 -5.22 -5.07
CA ALA A 35 -9.47 -3.93 -4.65
C ALA A 35 -9.98 -2.75 -5.51
N PHE A 36 -10.39 -3.01 -6.75
CA PHE A 36 -10.94 -2.02 -7.69
C PHE A 36 -12.46 -1.90 -7.63
N ARG A 37 -13.13 -2.69 -6.79
CA ARG A 37 -14.58 -2.65 -6.61
C ARG A 37 -14.93 -1.79 -5.41
N GLU A 38 -16.18 -1.31 -5.40
CA GLU A 38 -16.75 -0.71 -4.20
C GLU A 38 -16.63 -1.68 -3.02
N GLY A 39 -16.16 -1.19 -1.87
CA GLY A 39 -15.85 -2.01 -0.70
C GLY A 39 -14.37 -2.36 -0.54
N GLY A 40 -13.56 -2.29 -1.61
CA GLY A 40 -12.11 -2.54 -1.57
C GLY A 40 -11.74 -4.02 -1.51
N LEU A 41 -10.47 -4.30 -1.15
CA LEU A 41 -9.93 -5.66 -1.14
C LEU A 41 -10.69 -6.56 -0.16
N CYS A 42 -11.16 -7.70 -0.65
CA CYS A 42 -11.82 -8.71 0.16
C CYS A 42 -11.09 -10.06 0.13
N ASP A 43 -11.47 -10.95 1.03
CA ASP A 43 -11.08 -12.36 0.98
C ASP A 43 -11.60 -13.05 -0.29
N ARG A 44 -11.14 -14.28 -0.52
CA ARG A 44 -11.51 -15.05 -1.72
C ARG A 44 -13.01 -15.33 -1.83
N SER A 45 -13.72 -15.45 -0.71
CA SER A 45 -15.17 -15.70 -0.69
C SER A 45 -16.00 -14.43 -0.89
N GLY A 46 -15.38 -13.25 -0.80
CA GLY A 46 -16.10 -11.97 -0.84
C GLY A 46 -16.90 -11.70 0.43
N THR A 47 -16.65 -12.45 1.50
CA THR A 47 -17.39 -12.38 2.77
C THR A 47 -16.74 -11.45 3.77
N LEU A 48 -15.42 -11.21 3.63
CA LEU A 48 -14.65 -10.37 4.54
C LEU A 48 -13.96 -9.26 3.74
N SER A 49 -14.31 -8.00 4.03
CA SER A 49 -13.53 -6.85 3.58
C SER A 49 -12.45 -6.54 4.61
N TYR A 50 -11.19 -6.45 4.17
CA TYR A 50 -10.05 -6.29 5.07
C TYR A 50 -10.07 -4.93 5.80
N LYS A 51 -10.50 -3.87 5.11
CA LYS A 51 -10.56 -2.51 5.70
C LYS A 51 -11.48 -2.46 6.93
N ASP A 52 -12.56 -3.23 6.91
CA ASP A 52 -13.54 -3.27 8.01
C ASP A 52 -13.00 -4.02 9.25
N HIS A 53 -11.85 -4.69 9.11
CA HIS A 53 -11.27 -5.55 10.13
C HIS A 53 -9.88 -5.09 10.59
N VAL A 54 -9.25 -4.14 9.90
CA VAL A 54 -7.88 -3.68 10.19
C VAL A 54 -7.73 -3.18 11.63
N HIS A 55 -8.77 -2.54 12.17
CA HIS A 55 -8.82 -2.01 13.52
C HIS A 55 -8.80 -3.06 14.64
N LYS A 56 -9.06 -4.34 14.30
CA LYS A 56 -9.11 -5.44 15.26
C LYS A 56 -7.73 -6.01 15.60
N GLY A 57 -6.70 -5.65 14.83
CA GLY A 57 -5.31 -6.04 15.11
C GLY A 57 -4.73 -5.31 16.31
N ASN A 58 -3.75 -5.93 16.97
CA ASN A 58 -2.98 -5.30 18.06
C ASN A 58 -1.51 -5.08 17.70
N VAL A 59 -1.14 -5.31 16.44
CA VAL A 59 0.23 -5.21 15.94
C VAL A 59 0.52 -3.75 15.58
N PRO A 60 1.65 -3.17 16.01
CA PRO A 60 2.08 -1.86 15.55
C PRO A 60 2.25 -1.81 14.02
N ILE A 61 1.76 -0.75 13.38
CA ILE A 61 1.75 -0.56 11.93
C ILE A 61 2.50 0.73 11.57
N LEU A 62 3.50 0.62 10.71
CA LEU A 62 4.08 1.76 10.01
C LEU A 62 3.42 1.88 8.62
N ALA A 63 2.58 2.89 8.44
CA ALA A 63 1.97 3.23 7.17
C ALA A 63 2.86 4.24 6.43
N LEU A 64 3.26 3.90 5.20
CA LEU A 64 4.10 4.75 4.35
C LEU A 64 3.36 5.15 3.08
N ALA A 65 3.50 6.40 2.66
CA ALA A 65 3.01 6.89 1.38
C ALA A 65 4.09 7.69 0.65
N GLY A 66 4.02 7.71 -0.68
CA GLY A 66 4.80 8.61 -1.52
C GLY A 66 3.92 9.78 -1.95
N ASP A 67 4.44 11.00 -1.88
CA ASP A 67 3.68 12.21 -2.20
C ASP A 67 3.19 12.31 -3.66
N ARG A 68 3.80 11.52 -4.55
CA ARG A 68 3.40 11.39 -5.96
C ARG A 68 2.99 9.96 -6.32
N ASP A 69 2.60 9.16 -5.34
CA ASP A 69 2.05 7.82 -5.58
C ASP A 69 0.66 7.94 -6.25
N LEU A 70 0.50 7.39 -7.45
CA LEU A 70 -0.77 7.36 -8.18
C LEU A 70 -1.52 6.02 -8.03
N ILE A 71 -0.85 4.98 -7.51
CA ILE A 71 -1.41 3.64 -7.33
C ILE A 71 -2.09 3.57 -5.96
N CYS A 72 -1.41 4.07 -4.92
CA CYS A 72 -1.93 4.19 -3.56
C CYS A 72 -1.59 5.58 -3.03
N PRO A 73 -2.34 6.61 -3.44
CA PRO A 73 -2.00 7.99 -3.12
C PRO A 73 -2.11 8.24 -1.60
N PRO A 74 -1.43 9.29 -1.07
CA PRO A 74 -1.40 9.57 0.36
C PRO A 74 -2.77 9.63 1.03
N GLU A 75 -3.79 10.17 0.36
CA GLU A 75 -5.16 10.22 0.87
C GLU A 75 -5.79 8.83 1.07
N ALA A 76 -5.43 7.84 0.23
CA ALA A 76 -5.92 6.47 0.37
C ALA A 76 -5.25 5.76 1.55
N VAL A 77 -3.95 6.00 1.75
CA VAL A 77 -3.22 5.51 2.92
C VAL A 77 -3.78 6.14 4.20
N GLU A 78 -3.94 7.46 4.22
CA GLU A 78 -4.50 8.20 5.35
C GLU A 78 -5.93 7.73 5.71
N ALA A 79 -6.77 7.45 4.71
CA ALA A 79 -8.10 6.90 4.94
C ALA A 79 -8.06 5.55 5.67
N THR A 80 -7.05 4.71 5.40
CA THR A 80 -6.85 3.43 6.11
C THR A 80 -6.27 3.65 7.50
N VAL A 81 -5.31 4.56 7.65
CA VAL A 81 -4.72 4.95 8.94
C VAL A 81 -5.80 5.37 9.95
N LYS A 82 -6.80 6.14 9.50
CA LYS A 82 -7.94 6.59 10.33
C LYS A 82 -8.79 5.45 10.90
N LEU A 83 -8.70 4.25 10.34
CA LEU A 83 -9.40 3.08 10.84
C LEU A 83 -8.61 2.37 11.96
N ILE A 84 -7.31 2.61 12.08
CA ILE A 84 -6.43 1.92 13.03
C ILE A 84 -6.36 2.73 14.34
N PRO A 85 -6.33 2.09 15.53
CA PRO A 85 -6.12 2.81 16.78
C PRO A 85 -4.83 3.66 16.74
N GLU A 86 -4.92 4.92 17.15
CA GLU A 86 -3.84 5.91 17.04
C GLU A 86 -2.52 5.42 17.68
N GLN A 87 -2.59 4.74 18.81
CA GLN A 87 -1.42 4.20 19.51
C GLN A 87 -0.73 3.04 18.78
N LEU A 88 -1.37 2.45 17.77
CA LEU A 88 -0.86 1.33 17.00
C LEU A 88 -0.37 1.74 15.60
N VAL A 89 -0.56 2.99 15.18
CA VAL A 89 -0.21 3.40 13.82
C VAL A 89 0.71 4.60 13.81
N THR A 90 1.81 4.48 13.07
CA THR A 90 2.66 5.61 12.68
C THR A 90 2.48 5.83 11.19
N TYR A 91 2.14 7.06 10.78
CA TYR A 91 1.97 7.42 9.38
C TYR A 91 3.08 8.38 8.93
N LYS A 92 3.71 8.09 7.80
CA LYS A 92 4.74 8.94 7.19
C LYS A 92 4.56 9.04 5.68
N VAL A 93 4.58 10.27 5.17
CA VAL A 93 4.66 10.55 3.73
C VAL A 93 6.11 10.87 3.38
N PHE A 94 6.61 10.26 2.31
CA PHE A 94 7.90 10.58 1.70
C PHE A 94 7.69 11.51 0.52
N GLY A 95 8.44 12.61 0.51
CA GLY A 95 8.31 13.69 -0.47
C GLY A 95 8.51 15.04 0.20
N GLU A 96 9.21 15.95 -0.47
CA GLU A 96 9.50 17.29 0.06
C GLU A 96 9.28 18.33 -1.05
N PRO A 97 8.77 19.54 -0.76
CA PRO A 97 8.47 20.55 -1.78
C PRO A 97 9.63 20.89 -2.71
N GLU A 98 10.84 20.99 -2.16
CA GLU A 98 12.08 21.33 -2.88
C GLU A 98 13.06 20.15 -2.92
N GLY A 99 12.59 18.93 -2.62
CA GLY A 99 13.41 17.75 -2.48
C GLY A 99 12.97 16.60 -3.39
N PRO A 100 13.45 15.37 -3.12
CA PRO A 100 13.02 14.21 -3.88
C PRO A 100 11.54 13.92 -3.63
N HIS A 101 10.85 13.52 -4.69
CA HIS A 101 9.47 13.05 -4.65
C HIS A 101 9.44 11.53 -4.81
N TYR A 102 8.37 10.90 -4.31
CA TYR A 102 8.26 9.44 -4.29
C TYR A 102 6.96 8.99 -4.95
N ALA A 103 7.09 8.21 -6.02
CA ALA A 103 6.00 7.40 -6.56
C ALA A 103 5.98 6.02 -5.88
N HIS A 104 4.98 5.20 -6.23
CA HIS A 104 4.73 3.89 -5.60
C HIS A 104 5.99 3.00 -5.46
N TYR A 105 6.71 2.82 -6.57
CA TYR A 105 7.89 1.96 -6.60
C TYR A 105 9.14 2.63 -6.01
N ASP A 106 9.16 3.95 -5.88
CA ASP A 106 10.32 4.64 -5.29
C ASP A 106 10.48 4.31 -3.81
N LEU A 107 9.37 3.98 -3.12
CA LEU A 107 9.39 3.55 -1.72
C LEU A 107 10.09 2.19 -1.51
N VAL A 108 10.11 1.33 -2.54
CA VAL A 108 10.60 -0.07 -2.44
C VAL A 108 11.86 -0.31 -3.27
N GLY A 109 12.03 0.40 -4.38
CA GLY A 109 13.13 0.18 -5.32
C GLY A 109 13.73 1.45 -5.88
N GLY A 110 13.32 2.61 -5.36
CA GLY A 110 13.87 3.90 -5.76
C GLY A 110 15.34 4.01 -5.37
N ARG A 111 16.10 4.79 -6.14
CA ARG A 111 17.54 5.02 -5.89
C ARG A 111 17.81 5.52 -4.47
N LEU A 112 16.91 6.35 -3.93
CA LEU A 112 17.04 6.94 -2.60
C LEU A 112 16.38 6.10 -1.49
N ALA A 113 15.72 4.97 -1.81
CA ALA A 113 14.99 4.16 -0.83
C ALA A 113 15.91 3.65 0.29
N VAL A 114 17.12 3.20 -0.07
CA VAL A 114 18.13 2.72 0.89
C VAL A 114 18.56 3.81 1.87
N GLU A 115 18.64 5.05 1.40
CA GLU A 115 19.17 6.17 2.16
C GLU A 115 18.07 6.87 2.99
N GLN A 116 16.82 6.90 2.49
CA GLN A 116 15.75 7.70 3.09
C GLN A 116 14.59 6.86 3.63
N VAL A 117 14.18 5.79 2.94
CA VAL A 117 13.00 4.99 3.30
C VAL A 117 13.34 3.87 4.27
N TYR A 118 14.36 3.07 3.96
CA TYR A 118 14.70 1.89 4.75
C TYR A 118 15.15 2.21 6.17
N PRO A 119 15.88 3.30 6.45
CA PRO A 119 16.21 3.67 7.83
C PRO A 119 14.96 3.90 8.69
N CYS A 120 13.90 4.46 8.11
CA CYS A 120 12.61 4.63 8.80
C CYS A 120 11.98 3.26 9.14
N ILE A 121 12.02 2.31 8.21
CA ILE A 121 11.50 0.95 8.42
C ILE A 121 12.32 0.23 9.51
N THR A 122 13.65 0.23 9.40
CA THR A 122 14.54 -0.42 10.36
C THR A 122 14.41 0.18 11.75
N GLN A 123 14.27 1.50 11.86
CA GLN A 123 14.04 2.18 13.14
C GLN A 123 12.72 1.73 13.78
N PHE A 124 11.63 1.71 13.01
CA PHE A 124 10.33 1.25 13.49
C PHE A 124 10.39 -0.21 13.94
N LEU A 125 10.99 -1.08 13.12
CA LEU A 125 11.17 -2.49 13.49
C LEU A 125 11.98 -2.61 14.79
N THR A 126 13.13 -1.95 14.90
CA THR A 126 13.99 -2.01 16.09
C THR A 126 13.25 -1.56 17.37
N GLN A 127 12.39 -0.55 17.27
CA GLN A 127 11.57 -0.06 18.39
C GLN A 127 10.52 -1.09 18.85
N HIS A 128 10.10 -2.00 17.98
CA HIS A 128 9.04 -2.97 18.23
C HIS A 128 9.52 -4.44 18.25
N ASP A 129 10.80 -4.69 17.96
CA ASP A 129 11.42 -6.03 17.95
C ASP A 129 11.83 -6.51 19.36
N SER A 130 11.84 -5.60 20.34
CA SER A 130 12.08 -5.93 21.75
C SER A 130 10.82 -6.50 22.40
N ALA A 131 10.48 -7.75 22.08
CA ALA A 131 9.47 -8.55 22.75
C ALA A 131 10.08 -9.85 23.30
#